data_AF-A0A1D2MXI8-F1
#
_entry.id   AF-A0A1D2MXI8-F1
#
_cell.length_a   1.000
_cell.length_b   1.000
_cell.length_c   1.000
_cell.angle_alpha   90.00
_cell.angle_beta   90.00
_cell.angle_gamma   90.00
#
_symmetry.space_group_name_H-M   'P 1'
#
loop_
_entity.id
_entity.type
_entity.pdbx_description
1 polymer ?
#
loop_
_entity_poly.entity_id
_entity_poly.type
_entity_poly.pdbx_seq_one_letter_code
_entity_poly.pdbx_strand_id
1 'polypeptide(L)' 'MTRGNQRDLARAKNQKKLQEQARKKGADDGLTLEQRRQRDADRLREKQMQKQQGGGEGESSKK' A
#
# COMPACT_ATOMS: atom_id res chain seq x y z
N MET A 1 6.00 -16.79 -34.79
CA MET A 1 6.29 -16.54 -33.35
C MET A 1 5.90 -15.12 -32.91
N THR A 2 4.93 -14.52 -33.58
CA THR A 2 4.51 -13.12 -33.44
C THR A 2 3.12 -13.10 -32.77
N ARG A 3 2.95 -12.24 -31.76
CA ARG A 3 1.72 -11.99 -30.94
C ARG A 3 1.28 -13.01 -29.89
N GLY A 4 1.50 -14.31 -30.06
CA GLY A 4 1.10 -15.33 -29.05
C GLY A 4 1.75 -15.07 -27.68
N ASN A 5 3.08 -14.90 -27.67
CA ASN A 5 3.85 -14.63 -26.46
C ASN A 5 3.43 -13.32 -25.75
N GLN A 6 3.10 -12.27 -26.50
CA GLN A 6 2.66 -11.01 -25.90
C GLN A 6 1.27 -11.11 -25.25
N ARG A 7 0.35 -11.88 -25.83
CA ARG A 7 -0.97 -12.09 -25.24
C ARG A 7 -0.88 -12.88 -23.94
N ASP A 8 -0.04 -13.90 -23.90
CA ASP A 8 0.15 -14.72 -22.71
C ASP A 8 0.85 -13.93 -21.59
N LEU A 9 1.84 -13.10 -21.94
CA LEU A 9 2.46 -12.16 -21.00
C LEU A 9 1.47 -11.12 -20.45
N ALA A 10 0.58 -10.57 -21.28
CA ALA A 10 -0.44 -9.63 -20.83
C ALA A 10 -1.45 -10.30 -19.88
N ARG A 11 -1.85 -11.54 -20.19
CA ARG A 11 -2.76 -12.32 -19.34
C ARG A 11 -2.13 -12.64 -17.98
N ALA A 12 -0.85 -13.05 -17.97
CA ALA A 12 -0.09 -13.28 -16.75
C ALA A 12 0.07 -12.00 -15.90
N LYS A 13 0.37 -10.85 -16.53
CA LYS A 13 0.46 -9.55 -15.84
C LYS A 13 -0.87 -9.15 -15.21
N ASN A 14 -1.99 -9.34 -15.92
CA ASN A 14 -3.32 -9.02 -15.40
C ASN A 14 -3.70 -9.94 -14.23
N GLN A 15 -3.42 -11.24 -14.32
CA GLN A 15 -3.64 -12.18 -13.23
C GLN A 15 -2.82 -11.81 -11.99
N LYS A 16 -1.54 -11.45 -12.18
CA LYS A 16 -0.67 -10.99 -11.08
C LYS A 16 -1.19 -9.71 -10.43
N LYS A 17 -1.61 -8.73 -11.24
CA LYS A 17 -2.21 -7.48 -10.75
C LYS A 17 -3.49 -7.73 -9.95
N LEU A 18 -4.34 -8.65 -10.41
CA LEU A 18 -5.56 -9.02 -9.71
C LEU A 18 -5.26 -9.74 -8.38
N GLN A 19 -4.28 -10.63 -8.35
CA GLN A 19 -3.82 -11.28 -7.12
C GLN A 19 -3.22 -10.28 -6.13
N GLU A 20 -2.42 -9.32 -6.59
CA GLU A 20 -1.89 -8.25 -5.74
C GLU A 20 -3.00 -7.34 -5.19
N GLN A 21 -4.00 -7.01 -6.02
CA GLN A 21 -5.17 -6.27 -5.57
C GLN A 21 -6.01 -7.08 -4.57
N ALA A 22 -6.17 -8.39 -4.78
CA ALA A 22 -6.86 -9.26 -3.84
C ALA A 22 -6.12 -9.37 -2.50
N ARG A 23 -4.78 -9.46 -2.51
CA ARG A 23 -3.95 -9.40 -1.29
C ARG A 23 -4.06 -8.05 -0.58
N LYS A 24 -4.12 -6.95 -1.32
CA LYS A 24 -4.33 -5.60 -0.77
C LYS A 24 -5.75 -5.38 -0.25
N LYS A 25 -6.76 -5.99 -0.87
CA LYS A 25 -8.15 -6.01 -0.38
C LYS A 25 -8.34 -6.95 0.81
N GLY A 26 -7.55 -8.02 0.92
CA GLY A 26 -7.49 -8.88 2.11
C GLY A 26 -6.77 -8.24 3.29
N ALA A 27 -6.12 -7.10 3.10
CA ALA A 27 -5.64 -6.19 4.14
C ALA A 27 -6.68 -5.10 4.46
N ASP A 28 -7.95 -5.35 4.18
CA ASP A 28 -9.03 -4.69 4.91
C ASP A 28 -9.08 -5.41 6.26
N ASP A 29 -8.46 -4.82 7.28
CA ASP A 29 -8.30 -5.36 8.65
C ASP A 29 -9.65 -5.59 9.38
N GLY A 30 -10.76 -5.77 8.65
CA GLY A 30 -12.13 -5.78 9.16
C GLY A 30 -12.59 -4.42 9.68
N LEU A 31 -11.83 -3.36 9.42
CA LEU A 31 -12.09 -2.03 9.96
C LEU A 31 -13.03 -1.25 9.05
N THR A 32 -14.02 -0.60 9.66
CA THR A 32 -14.87 0.34 8.94
C THR A 32 -14.05 1.54 8.45
N LEU A 33 -14.56 2.26 7.44
CA LEU A 33 -13.90 3.46 6.91
C LEU A 33 -13.58 4.49 8.00
N GLU A 34 -14.43 4.60 9.02
CA GLU A 34 -14.21 5.49 10.16
C GLU A 34 -13.05 5.05 11.05
N GLN A 35 -12.97 3.75 11.37
CA GLN A 35 -11.88 3.20 12.17
C GLN A 35 -10.53 3.33 11.47
N ARG A 36 -10.51 3.19 10.13
CA ARG A 36 -9.32 3.44 9.32
C ARG A 36 -8.88 4.90 9.40
N ARG A 37 -9.82 5.84 9.29
CA ARG A 37 -9.56 7.30 9.42
C ARG A 37 -9.04 7.67 10.81
N GLN A 38 -9.59 7.08 11.88
CA GLN A 38 -9.12 7.29 13.24
C GLN A 38 -7.68 6.83 13.40
N ARG A 39 -7.38 5.60 12.97
CA ARG A 39 -6.01 5.06 13.01
C ARG A 39 -5.01 5.91 12.23
N ASP A 40 -5.39 6.37 11.04
CA ASP A 40 -4.52 7.23 10.23
C ASP A 40 -4.31 8.60 10.89
N ALA A 41 -5.35 9.16 11.54
CA ALA A 41 -5.26 10.41 12.29
C ALA A 41 -4.37 10.26 13.54
N ASP A 42 -4.45 9.13 14.25
CA ASP A 42 -3.62 8.84 15.42
C ASP A 42 -2.15 8.71 15.03
N ARG A 43 -1.85 7.95 13.97
CA ARG A 43 -0.49 7.84 13.42
C ARG A 43 0.07 9.20 12.96
N LEU A 44 -0.78 10.07 12.40
CA LEU A 44 -0.36 11.42 12.00
C LEU A 44 -0.05 12.30 13.21
N ARG A 45 -0.88 12.24 14.26
CA ARG A 45 -0.65 12.96 15.52
C ARG A 45 0.63 12.48 16.21
N GLU A 46 0.84 11.18 16.30
CA GLU A 46 2.08 10.59 16.81
C GLU A 46 3.29 11.06 16.00
N LYS A 47 3.22 10.99 14.66
CA LYS A 47 4.29 11.47 13.78
C LYS A 47 4.55 12.97 13.94
N GLN A 48 3.52 13.79 14.13
CA GLN A 48 3.68 15.22 14.38
C GLN A 48 4.31 15.48 15.74
N MET A 49 3.92 14.76 16.79
CA MET A 49 4.53 14.87 18.10
C MET A 49 5.99 14.41 18.07
N GLN A 50 6.28 13.30 17.39
CA GLN A 50 7.65 12.78 17.23
C GLN A 50 8.53 13.72 16.39
N LYS A 51 7.98 14.34 15.34
CA LYS A 51 8.66 15.40 14.58
C LYS A 51 8.96 16.62 15.46
N GLN A 52 8.02 17.02 16.31
CA GLN A 52 8.20 18.15 17.24
C GLN A 52 9.18 17.83 18.38
N GLN A 53 9.25 16.57 18.82
CA GLN A 53 10.11 16.13 19.93
C GLN A 53 11.54 15.75 19.50
N GLY A 54 11.91 15.87 18.22
CA GLY A 54 13.32 15.91 17.81
C GLY A 54 13.83 14.70 17.05
N GLY A 55 13.23 14.35 15.91
CA GLY A 55 13.86 13.41 15.00
C GLY A 55 13.04 13.14 13.75
N GLY A 56 13.35 13.84 12.67
CA GLY A 56 12.87 13.52 11.31
C GLY A 56 13.51 12.24 10.75
N GLU A 57 13.42 11.12 11.46
CA GLU A 57 13.89 9.82 10.99
C GLU A 57 12.74 9.08 10.30
N GLY A 58 12.70 9.13 8.98
CA GLY A 58 11.70 8.38 8.22
C GLY A 58 11.56 8.76 6.75
N GLU A 59 12.35 9.72 6.25
CA GLU A 59 12.31 10.13 4.83
C GLU A 59 13.55 9.70 4.03
N SER A 60 14.51 8.95 4.62
CA SER A 60 15.77 8.58 3.95
C SER A 60 15.89 7.13 3.48
N SER A 61 14.92 6.24 3.74
CA SER A 61 15.01 4.81 3.35
C SER A 61 14.42 4.46 1.98
N LYS A 62 14.25 5.45 1.10
CA LYS A 62 14.01 5.24 -0.34
C LYS A 62 15.12 5.89 -1.16
N LYS A 63 16.23 5.17 -1.33
CA LYS A 63 17.14 5.37 -2.44
C LYS A 63 17.58 4.02 -2.97
#